data_AF-A0AAN1CWA8-F1
#
_entry.id   AF-A0AAN1CWA8-F1
#
_cell.length_a   1.000
_cell.length_b   1.000
_cell.length_c   1.000
_cell.angle_alpha   90.00
_cell.angle_beta   90.00
_cell.angle_gamma   90.00
#
_symmetry.space_group_name_H-M   'P 1'
#
loop_
_entity.id
_entity.type
_entity.pdbx_description
1 polymer ?
#
loop_
_entity_poly.entity_id
_entity_poly.type
_entity_poly.pdbx_seq_one_letter_code
_entity_poly.pdbx_strand_id
1 'polypeptide(L)' 'MENITKNCERALLTTQQNWIQLIFSKLYLWKRNHRTRRHLRELPEHLWNDIGLEKHEVLKESHKPFWRP' A
#
# COMPACT_ATOMS: atom_id res chain seq x y z
N MET A 1 27.52 -19.91 -31.76
CA MET A 1 26.77 -18.63 -31.72
C MET A 1 25.32 -18.81 -31.27
N GLU A 2 24.97 -19.91 -30.58
CA GLU A 2 23.57 -20.24 -30.24
C GLU A 2 23.18 -20.00 -28.77
N ASN A 3 24.13 -19.63 -27.90
CA ASN A 3 23.83 -19.39 -26.48
C ASN A 3 23.36 -17.95 -26.19
N ILE A 4 23.76 -16.98 -27.02
CA ILE A 4 23.43 -15.56 -26.86
C ILE A 4 21.95 -15.32 -27.18
N THR A 5 21.43 -16.00 -28.21
CA THR A 5 20.01 -15.92 -28.61
C THR A 5 19.09 -16.56 -27.56
N LYS A 6 19.46 -17.74 -27.03
CA LYS A 6 18.69 -18.43 -25.97
C LYS A 6 18.60 -17.65 -24.65
N ASN A 7 19.57 -16.79 -24.34
CA ASN A 7 19.50 -15.92 -23.16
C ASN A 7 18.63 -14.69 -23.40
N CYS A 8 18.64 -14.12 -24.61
CA CYS A 8 17.81 -12.98 -24.98
C CYS A 8 16.31 -13.33 -24.89
N GLU A 9 15.93 -14.52 -25.35
CA GLU A 9 14.56 -15.02 -25.28
C GLU A 9 14.09 -15.24 -23.83
N ARG A 10 14.96 -15.75 -22.95
CA ARG A 10 14.63 -15.94 -21.52
C ARG A 10 14.52 -14.63 -20.73
N ALA A 11 15.32 -13.62 -21.06
CA ALA A 11 15.29 -12.32 -20.39
C ALA A 11 14.05 -11.49 -20.77
N LEU A 12 13.49 -11.70 -21.97
CA LEU A 12 12.26 -11.01 -22.42
C LEU A 12 10.98 -11.66 -21.88
N LEU A 13 11.04 -12.90 -21.38
CA LEU A 13 9.89 -13.65 -20.87
C LEU A 13 9.59 -13.46 -19.38
N THR A 14 10.44 -12.73 -18.63
CA THR A 14 10.24 -12.50 -17.18
C THR A 14 9.33 -11.31 -16.83
N THR A 15 8.65 -10.72 -17.80
CA THR A 15 7.62 -9.70 -17.56
C THR A 15 6.23 -10.31 -17.67
N GLN A 16 6.01 -11.47 -17.05
CA GLN A 16 4.65 -11.97 -16.87
C GLN A 16 4.02 -11.15 -15.73
N GLN A 17 3.53 -9.96 -16.08
CA GLN A 17 2.85 -9.05 -15.19
C GLN A 17 1.62 -9.77 -14.64
N ASN A 18 1.73 -10.31 -13.41
CA ASN A 18 0.60 -10.91 -12.73
C ASN A 18 -0.31 -9.80 -12.21
N TRP A 19 -1.10 -9.22 -13.10
CA TRP A 19 -2.09 -8.19 -12.78
C TRP A 19 -2.99 -8.60 -11.61
N ILE A 20 -3.28 -9.90 -11.50
CA ILE A 20 -3.98 -10.51 -10.38
C ILE A 20 -3.23 -10.27 -9.05
N GLN A 21 -1.92 -10.52 -9.00
CA GLN A 21 -1.09 -10.26 -7.81
C GLN A 21 -1.03 -8.77 -7.48
N LEU A 22 -0.96 -7.89 -8.49
CA LEU A 22 -1.00 -6.44 -8.28
C LEU A 22 -2.35 -5.98 -7.69
N ILE A 23 -3.46 -6.49 -8.21
CA ILE A 23 -4.80 -6.22 -7.70
C ILE A 23 -4.93 -6.71 -6.25
N PHE A 24 -4.51 -7.95 -5.96
CA PHE A 24 -4.54 -8.47 -4.59
C PHE A 24 -3.67 -7.65 -3.64
N SER A 25 -2.49 -7.21 -4.08
CA SER A 25 -1.61 -6.35 -3.29
C SER A 25 -2.27 -4.99 -2.97
N LYS A 26 -2.97 -4.39 -3.96
CA LYS A 26 -3.73 -3.15 -3.75
C LYS A 26 -4.90 -3.36 -2.80
N LEU A 27 -5.68 -4.43 -2.96
CA LEU A 27 -6.79 -4.77 -2.06
C LEU A 27 -6.29 -4.99 -0.62
N TYR A 28 -5.16 -5.67 -0.44
CA TYR A 28 -4.54 -5.86 0.86
C TYR A 28 -4.15 -4.53 1.50
N LEU A 29 -3.51 -3.64 0.72
CA LEU A 29 -3.16 -2.29 1.18
C LEU A 29 -4.40 -1.50 1.59
N TRP A 30 -5.48 -1.55 0.80
CA TRP A 30 -6.73 -0.87 1.11
C TRP A 30 -7.36 -1.38 2.40
N LYS A 31 -7.38 -2.71 2.62
CA LYS A 31 -7.85 -3.33 3.87
C LYS A 31 -7.01 -2.87 5.06
N ARG A 32 -5.69 -2.83 4.91
CA ARG A 32 -4.76 -2.34 5.94
C ARG A 32 -5.05 -0.88 6.26
N ASN A 33 -5.09 -0.01 5.25
CA ASN A 33 -5.34 1.43 5.41
C ASN A 33 -6.70 1.71 6.07
N HIS A 34 -7.73 0.96 5.68
CA HIS A 34 -9.04 1.06 6.33
C HIS A 34 -8.96 0.72 7.82
N ARG A 35 -8.28 -0.38 8.18
CA ARG A 35 -8.12 -0.80 9.58
C ARG A 35 -7.30 0.23 10.38
N THR A 36 -6.20 0.73 9.84
CA THR A 36 -5.33 1.68 10.54
C THR A 36 -6.00 3.04 10.72
N ARG A 37 -6.68 3.57 9.70
CA ARG A 37 -7.41 4.84 9.80
C ARG A 37 -8.61 4.76 10.74
N ARG A 38 -9.31 3.61 10.75
CA ARG A 38 -10.36 3.36 11.74
C ARG A 38 -9.80 3.35 13.16
N HIS A 39 -8.69 2.65 13.38
CA HIS A 39 -8.05 2.61 14.68
C HIS A 39 -7.57 3.99 15.14
N LEU A 40 -6.98 4.78 14.23
CA LEU A 40 -6.56 6.15 14.49
C LEU A 40 -7.75 7.06 14.86
N ARG A 41 -8.92 6.85 14.24
CA ARG A 41 -10.16 7.57 14.56
C ARG A 41 -10.78 7.18 15.91
N GLU A 42 -10.66 5.91 16.27
CA GLU A 42 -11.15 5.38 17.55
C GLU A 42 -10.22 5.72 18.72
N LEU A 43 -8.96 6.07 18.44
CA LEU A 43 -7.98 6.46 19.44
C LEU A 43 -8.34 7.82 20.07
N PRO A 44 -8.33 7.96 21.41
CA PRO A 44 -8.69 9.21 22.07
C PRO A 44 -7.63 10.30 21.88
N GLU A 45 -8.08 11.57 21.91
CA GLU A 45 -7.28 12.75 21.55
C GLU A 45 -6.01 12.94 22.38
N HIS A 46 -6.00 12.53 23.65
CA HIS A 46 -4.80 12.62 24.49
C HIS A 46 -3.67 11.72 24.00
N LEU A 47 -3.97 10.54 23.45
CA LEU A 47 -2.97 9.62 22.90
C LEU A 47 -2.34 10.16 21.61
N TRP A 48 -3.04 10.99 20.85
CA TRP A 48 -2.43 11.65 19.69
C TRP A 48 -1.30 12.58 20.12
N ASN A 49 -1.51 13.34 21.20
CA ASN A 49 -0.50 14.22 21.76
C ASN A 49 0.72 13.44 22.27
N ASP A 50 0.51 12.28 22.89
CA ASP A 50 1.61 11.43 23.38
C ASP A 50 2.47 10.86 22.24
N ILE A 51 1.88 10.63 21.06
CA ILE A 51 2.59 10.18 19.85
C ILE A 51 3.22 11.37 19.10
N GLY A 52 2.93 12.61 19.53
CA GLY A 52 3.37 13.84 18.88
C GLY A 52 2.63 14.13 17.57
N LEU A 53 1.41 13.61 17.41
CA LEU A 53 0.56 13.88 16.26
C LEU A 53 -0.41 15.03 16.57
N GLU A 54 -0.45 16.04 15.72
CA GLU A 54 -1.46 17.08 15.85
C GLU A 54 -2.84 16.60 15.37
N LYS A 55 -3.91 17.06 16.05
CA LYS A 55 -5.30 16.75 15.69
C LYS A 55 -5.61 16.97 14.21
N HIS A 56 -5.07 18.03 13.63
CA HIS A 56 -5.32 18.38 12.23
C HIS A 56 -4.71 17.34 11.27
N GLU A 57 -3.54 16.78 11.59
CA GLU A 57 -2.89 15.72 10.82
C GLU A 57 -3.66 14.41 10.93
N VAL A 58 -4.11 14.08 12.14
CA VAL A 58 -4.93 12.88 12.39
C VAL A 58 -6.23 12.93 11.61
N LEU A 59 -6.94 14.07 11.64
CA LEU A 59 -8.17 14.25 10.87
C LEU A 59 -7.91 14.18 9.37
N LYS A 60 -6.82 14.81 8.90
CA LYS A 60 -6.40 14.76 7.49
C LYS A 60 -6.12 13.33 7.04
N GLU A 61 -5.44 12.52 7.85
CA GLU A 61 -5.14 11.11 7.54
C GLU A 61 -6.39 10.21 7.64
N SER A 62 -7.20 10.39 8.69
CA SER A 62 -8.43 9.64 8.93
C SER A 62 -9.49 9.85 7.83
N HIS A 63 -9.58 11.07 7.29
CA HIS A 63 -10.50 11.41 6.21
C HIS A 63 -10.01 10.98 4.82
N LYS A 64 -8.78 10.46 4.68
CA LYS A 64 -8.32 9.97 3.38
C LYS A 64 -9.15 8.74 2.95
N PRO A 65 -9.58 8.69 1.68
CA PRO A 65 -10.28 7.52 1.18
C PRO A 65 -9.36 6.29 1.20
N PHE A 66 -9.94 5.10 1.42
CA PHE A 66 -9.19 3.85 1.62
C PHE A 66 -8.27 3.48 0.44
N TRP A 67 -8.62 3.91 -0.77
CA TRP A 67 -7.85 3.61 -1.99
C TRP A 67 -6.59 4.46 -2.14
N ARG A 68 -6.51 5.57 -1.40
CA ARG A 68 -5.38 6.49 -1.46
C ARG A 68 -4.30 6.06 -0.45
N PRO A 69 -3.07 5.81 -0.90
CA PRO A 69 -1.94 5.63 -0.01
C PRO A 69 -1.68 6.92 0.80
#